data_AF-A0A5C7ANN7-F1
#
_entry.id   AF-A0A5C7ANN7-F1
#
_cell.length_a   1.000
_cell.length_b   1.000
_cell.length_c   1.000
_cell.angle_alpha   90.00
_cell.angle_beta   90.00
_cell.angle_gamma   90.00
#
_symmetry.space_group_name_H-M   'P 1'
#
loop_
_entity.id
_entity.type
_entity.pdbx_description
1 polymer ?
#
loop_
_entity_poly.entity_id
_entity_poly.type
_entity_poly.pdbx_seq_one_letter_code
_entity_poly.pdbx_strand_id
1 'polypeptide(L)'
;MIVLIAPEHNVTNEIDILQQLFQNGLQYFHLRKPHMNYEQHCNYLNQIDSKYHNCIVTHRFHKLLKQFNLKGIHFQEAKRHQVLSTMPSSINRKQFITQYAKLLNVTSNLLETKTISSSFHEPEELENCSVIFNYHLLSPVFSSISKKGYSGRGFNVNHINKKIIGMGGVTANNLTAFDKLGFKGVGVLGGVWQSNAPVEVFKIMKRHFS
;
A
#
# COMPACT_ATOMS: atom_id res chain seq x y z
N MET A 1 4.60 -6.24 9.30
CA MET A 1 3.53 -5.33 8.79
C MET A 1 2.77 -6.01 7.67
N ILE A 2 1.44 -5.85 7.60
CA ILE A 2 0.62 -6.39 6.50
C ILE A 2 -0.06 -5.23 5.78
N VAL A 3 0.15 -5.15 4.48
CA VAL A 3 -0.54 -4.23 3.57
C VAL A 3 -1.53 -5.06 2.74
N LEU A 4 -2.82 -4.91 3.00
CA LEU A 4 -3.85 -5.59 2.20
C LEU A 4 -4.27 -4.69 1.04
N ILE A 5 -4.05 -5.12 -0.19
CA ILE A 5 -4.51 -4.39 -1.38
C ILE A 5 -5.99 -4.68 -1.62
N ALA A 6 -6.78 -3.68 -2.00
CA ALA A 6 -8.15 -3.87 -2.44
C ALA A 6 -8.19 -4.77 -3.70
N PRO A 7 -9.16 -5.69 -3.82
CA PRO A 7 -9.31 -6.50 -5.03
C PRO A 7 -9.64 -5.59 -6.22
N GLU A 8 -8.99 -5.79 -7.37
CA GLU A 8 -9.22 -4.93 -8.56
C GLU A 8 -10.62 -5.13 -9.15
N HIS A 9 -11.18 -6.32 -9.01
CA HIS A 9 -12.51 -6.71 -9.44
C HIS A 9 -13.46 -6.86 -8.26
N ASN A 10 -14.76 -6.97 -8.56
CA ASN A 10 -15.77 -7.19 -7.54
C ASN A 10 -15.55 -8.54 -6.85
N VAL A 11 -15.55 -8.52 -5.52
CA VAL A 11 -15.59 -9.70 -4.67
C VAL A 11 -16.93 -9.72 -3.96
N THR A 12 -17.63 -10.85 -3.98
CA THR A 12 -18.88 -11.02 -3.24
C THR A 12 -18.65 -10.73 -1.76
N ASN A 13 -19.50 -9.91 -1.15
CA ASN A 13 -19.42 -9.50 0.25
C ASN A 13 -18.08 -8.82 0.63
N GLU A 14 -17.44 -8.12 -0.32
CA GLU A 14 -16.15 -7.43 -0.09
C GLU A 14 -16.16 -6.53 1.15
N ILE A 15 -17.20 -5.71 1.32
CA ILE A 15 -17.31 -4.78 2.44
C ILE A 15 -17.46 -5.52 3.78
N ASP A 16 -18.27 -6.57 3.84
CA ASP A 16 -18.44 -7.37 5.07
C ASP A 16 -17.14 -8.09 5.47
N ILE A 17 -16.43 -8.65 4.49
CA ILE A 17 -15.13 -9.27 4.71
C ILE A 17 -14.13 -8.22 5.19
N LEU A 18 -14.10 -7.05 4.55
CA LEU A 18 -13.21 -5.95 4.93
C LEU A 18 -13.49 -5.44 6.35
N GLN A 19 -14.77 -5.31 6.73
CA GLN A 19 -15.20 -4.96 8.08
C GLN A 19 -14.65 -5.97 9.10
N GLN A 20 -14.79 -7.27 8.82
CA GLN A 20 -14.25 -8.33 9.69
C GLN A 20 -12.72 -8.28 9.77
N LEU A 21 -12.02 -8.00 8.67
CA LEU A 21 -10.56 -7.83 8.67
C LEU A 21 -10.13 -6.65 9.54
N PHE A 22 -10.84 -5.52 9.48
CA PHE A 22 -10.61 -4.38 10.37
C PHE A 22 -10.88 -4.71 11.84
N GLN A 23 -11.99 -5.40 12.15
CA GLN A 23 -12.28 -5.89 13.51
C GLN A 23 -11.17 -6.81 14.05
N ASN A 24 -10.52 -7.57 13.16
CA ASN A 24 -9.37 -8.40 13.49
C ASN A 24 -8.02 -7.66 13.44
N GLY A 25 -8.04 -6.34 13.31
CA GLY A 25 -6.88 -5.45 13.45
C GLY A 25 -6.07 -5.24 12.18
N LEU A 26 -6.69 -5.26 10.99
CA LEU A 26 -6.08 -4.75 9.77
C LEU A 26 -5.77 -3.25 9.92
N GLN A 27 -4.52 -2.84 9.69
CA GLN A 27 -4.08 -1.45 9.88
C GLN A 27 -3.72 -0.70 8.58
N TYR A 28 -3.52 -1.42 7.48
CA TYR A 28 -3.11 -0.87 6.19
C TYR A 28 -3.89 -1.52 5.06
N PHE A 29 -5.09 -1.01 4.80
CA PHE A 29 -5.87 -1.34 3.61
C PHE A 29 -5.55 -0.36 2.49
N HIS A 30 -5.03 -0.86 1.38
CA HIS A 30 -4.64 -0.07 0.21
C HIS A 30 -5.78 -0.04 -0.79
N LEU A 31 -6.53 1.05 -0.82
CA LEU A 31 -7.61 1.26 -1.77
C LEU A 31 -7.03 1.54 -3.18
N ARG A 32 -6.94 0.49 -3.98
CA ARG A 32 -6.52 0.52 -5.39
C ARG A 32 -7.59 -0.14 -6.27
N LYS A 33 -8.59 0.65 -6.68
CA LYS A 33 -9.65 0.24 -7.62
C LYS A 33 -9.46 0.98 -8.95
N PRO A 34 -8.65 0.47 -9.89
CA PRO A 34 -8.22 1.24 -11.07
C PRO A 34 -9.38 1.58 -12.03
N HIS A 35 -10.47 0.80 -12.00
CA HIS A 35 -11.63 1.02 -12.85
C HIS A 35 -12.68 1.96 -12.23
N MET A 36 -12.51 2.37 -10.98
CA MET A 36 -13.44 3.27 -10.30
C MET A 36 -13.05 4.74 -10.51
N ASN A 37 -14.05 5.58 -10.79
CA ASN A 37 -13.92 7.03 -10.82
C ASN A 37 -13.90 7.62 -9.39
N TYR A 38 -13.87 8.96 -9.28
CA TYR A 38 -13.82 9.65 -7.99
C TYR A 38 -15.04 9.38 -7.11
N GLU A 39 -16.24 9.52 -7.68
CA GLU A 39 -17.50 9.32 -6.97
C GLU A 39 -17.65 7.88 -6.48
N GLN A 40 -17.24 6.91 -7.31
CA GLN A 40 -17.22 5.50 -6.92
C GLN A 40 -16.24 5.23 -5.78
N HIS A 41 -15.09 5.93 -5.70
CA HIS A 41 -14.21 5.85 -4.52
C HIS A 41 -14.88 6.45 -3.27
N CYS A 42 -15.58 7.58 -3.40
CA CYS A 42 -16.34 8.15 -2.28
C CYS A 42 -17.43 7.18 -1.79
N ASN A 43 -18.21 6.62 -2.71
CA ASN A 43 -19.28 5.66 -2.40
C ASN A 43 -18.72 4.37 -1.76
N TYR A 44 -17.54 3.91 -2.21
CA TYR A 44 -16.85 2.79 -1.58
C TYR A 44 -16.42 3.11 -0.14
N LEU A 45 -15.82 4.29 0.08
CA LEU A 45 -15.40 4.72 1.42
C LEU A 45 -16.57 4.94 2.38
N ASN A 46 -17.71 5.44 1.89
CA ASN A 46 -18.92 5.64 2.68
C ASN A 46 -19.56 4.33 3.16
N GLN A 47 -19.29 3.20 2.50
CA GLN A 47 -19.75 1.89 2.95
C GLN A 47 -18.92 1.34 4.12
N ILE A 48 -17.75 1.93 4.41
CA ILE A 48 -16.86 1.50 5.49
C ILE A 48 -17.10 2.42 6.70
N ASP A 49 -17.28 1.82 7.88
CA ASP A 49 -17.38 2.54 9.14
C ASP A 49 -16.20 3.52 9.29
N SER A 50 -16.52 4.79 9.54
CA SER A 50 -15.56 5.91 9.53
C SER A 50 -14.43 5.74 10.54
N LYS A 51 -14.64 4.97 11.62
CA LYS A 51 -13.59 4.63 12.59
C LYS A 51 -12.42 3.86 11.97
N TYR A 52 -12.63 3.17 10.85
CA TYR A 52 -11.60 2.42 10.12
C TYR A 52 -10.96 3.21 8.98
N HIS A 53 -11.42 4.43 8.67
CA HIS A 53 -10.81 5.23 7.60
C HIS A 53 -9.33 5.50 7.87
N ASN A 54 -8.93 5.65 9.13
CA ASN A 54 -7.53 5.80 9.56
C ASN A 54 -6.65 4.54 9.34
N CYS A 55 -7.24 3.45 8.85
CA CYS A 55 -6.54 2.24 8.39
C CYS A 55 -6.39 2.18 6.85
N ILE A 56 -6.98 3.13 6.11
CA ILE A 56 -7.05 3.11 4.65
C ILE A 56 -6.01 4.06 4.03
N VAL A 57 -5.24 3.55 3.05
CA VAL A 57 -4.30 4.30 2.22
C VAL A 57 -4.82 4.32 0.79
N THR A 58 -5.04 5.50 0.21
CA THR A 58 -5.56 5.60 -1.17
C THR A 58 -4.45 5.71 -2.21
N HIS A 59 -4.57 4.97 -3.32
CA HIS A 59 -3.64 5.00 -4.46
C HIS A 59 -4.02 6.01 -5.53
N ARG A 60 -5.29 6.43 -5.55
CA ARG A 60 -5.86 7.38 -6.50
C ARG A 60 -6.57 8.48 -5.74
N PHE A 61 -6.80 9.60 -6.42
CA PHE A 61 -7.59 10.71 -5.89
C PHE A 61 -7.11 11.14 -4.49
N HIS A 62 -5.83 11.46 -4.33
CA HIS A 62 -5.26 11.85 -3.02
C HIS A 62 -6.00 13.05 -2.36
N LYS A 63 -6.77 13.82 -3.14
CA LYS A 63 -7.71 14.84 -2.64
C LYS A 63 -8.82 14.28 -1.71
N LEU A 64 -9.06 12.97 -1.70
CA LEU A 64 -9.97 12.31 -0.75
C LEU A 64 -9.60 12.59 0.71
N LEU A 65 -8.33 12.90 1.00
CA LEU A 65 -7.89 13.36 2.32
C LEU A 65 -8.62 14.61 2.84
N LYS A 66 -9.25 15.39 1.96
CA LYS A 66 -10.06 16.56 2.34
C LYS A 66 -11.41 16.18 2.97
N GLN A 67 -11.92 15.01 2.60
CA GLN A 67 -13.28 14.57 2.96
C GLN A 67 -13.26 13.41 3.96
N PHE A 68 -12.24 12.56 3.89
CA PHE A 68 -12.13 11.34 4.68
C PHE A 68 -10.90 11.39 5.55
N ASN A 69 -11.00 10.92 6.80
CA ASN A 69 -9.86 10.78 7.71
C ASN A 69 -9.02 9.55 7.35
N LEU A 70 -8.53 9.48 6.10
CA LEU A 70 -7.73 8.35 5.64
C LEU A 70 -6.38 8.30 6.36
N LYS A 71 -5.81 7.11 6.43
CA LYS A 71 -4.44 6.89 6.95
C LYS A 71 -3.40 7.67 6.15
N GLY A 72 -3.60 7.75 4.83
CA GLY A 72 -2.72 8.50 3.95
C GLY A 72 -2.81 8.10 2.48
N ILE A 73 -1.69 8.26 1.77
CA ILE A 73 -1.61 8.15 0.31
C ILE A 73 -0.48 7.22 -0.13
N HIS A 74 -0.67 6.62 -1.31
CA HIS A 74 0.30 5.76 -1.94
C HIS A 74 0.57 6.20 -3.38
N PHE A 75 1.82 6.49 -3.70
CA PHE A 75 2.24 6.78 -5.06
C PHE A 75 2.55 5.50 -5.81
N GLN A 76 1.76 5.19 -6.83
CA GLN A 76 2.20 4.26 -7.88
C GLN A 76 3.44 4.84 -8.58
N GLU A 77 4.34 3.98 -9.05
CA GLU A 77 5.66 4.36 -9.59
C GLU A 77 5.57 5.45 -10.67
N ALA A 78 4.75 5.27 -11.70
CA ALA A 78 4.56 6.27 -12.75
C ALA A 78 4.14 7.65 -12.19
N LYS A 79 3.26 7.67 -11.17
CA LYS A 79 2.84 8.91 -10.52
C LYS A 79 3.95 9.49 -9.65
N ARG A 80 4.74 8.66 -8.97
CA ARG A 80 5.93 9.09 -8.21
C ARG A 80 6.90 9.81 -9.16
N HIS A 81 7.29 9.18 -10.27
CA HIS A 81 8.19 9.81 -11.25
C HIS A 81 7.63 11.14 -11.77
N GLN A 82 6.37 11.17 -12.18
CA GLN A 82 5.73 12.40 -12.67
C GLN A 82 5.79 13.55 -11.64
N VAL A 83 5.61 13.24 -10.36
CA VAL A 83 5.62 14.25 -9.30
C VAL A 83 7.04 14.66 -8.94
N LEU A 84 7.97 13.71 -8.86
CA LEU A 84 9.37 14.01 -8.54
C LEU A 84 10.09 14.73 -9.69
N SER A 85 9.70 14.52 -10.95
CA SER A 85 10.27 15.25 -12.09
C SER A 85 9.94 16.75 -12.08
N THR A 86 8.92 17.17 -11.34
CA THR A 86 8.59 18.59 -11.14
C THR A 86 9.26 19.18 -9.90
N MET A 87 10.08 18.41 -9.20
CA MET A 87 10.72 18.78 -7.94
C MET A 87 12.25 18.85 -8.09
N PRO A 88 12.95 19.58 -7.22
CA PRO A 88 14.42 19.56 -7.20
C PRO A 88 14.97 18.15 -7.02
N SER A 89 16.10 17.85 -7.67
CA SER A 89 16.76 16.54 -7.62
C SER A 89 17.10 16.09 -6.19
N SER A 90 17.46 17.04 -5.34
CA SER A 90 17.62 16.85 -3.90
C SER A 90 16.48 17.53 -3.15
N ILE A 91 15.48 16.75 -2.75
CA ILE A 91 14.32 17.23 -1.99
C ILE A 91 14.19 16.43 -0.70
N ASN A 92 14.13 17.12 0.44
CA ASN A 92 13.86 16.46 1.71
C ASN A 92 12.35 16.22 1.90
N ARG A 93 11.99 15.35 2.86
CA ARG A 93 10.59 14.99 3.12
C ARG A 93 9.69 16.20 3.40
N LYS A 94 10.16 17.18 4.16
CA LYS A 94 9.36 18.38 4.51
C LYS A 94 9.07 19.20 3.25
N GLN A 95 10.06 19.44 2.42
CA GLN A 95 9.91 20.14 1.14
C GLN A 95 8.97 19.37 0.20
N PHE A 96 9.12 18.04 0.11
CA PHE A 96 8.22 17.19 -0.67
C PHE A 96 6.77 17.33 -0.21
N ILE A 97 6.53 17.25 1.11
CA ILE A 97 5.20 17.41 1.70
C ILE A 97 4.63 18.80 1.39
N THR A 98 5.41 19.87 1.59
CA THR A 98 4.96 21.25 1.31
C THR A 98 4.60 21.43 -0.16
N GLN A 99 5.43 20.95 -1.09
CA GLN A 99 5.17 21.09 -2.52
C GLN A 99 3.96 20.24 -2.96
N TYR A 100 3.88 19.00 -2.47
CA TYR A 100 2.77 18.12 -2.82
C TYR A 100 1.44 18.57 -2.22
N ALA A 101 1.45 19.13 -1.00
CA ALA A 101 0.28 19.75 -0.39
C ALA A 101 -0.30 20.87 -1.27
N LYS A 102 0.56 21.72 -1.85
CA LYS A 102 0.14 22.76 -2.81
C LYS A 102 -0.53 22.16 -4.04
N LEU A 103 0.06 21.11 -4.63
CA LEU A 103 -0.53 20.42 -5.79
C LEU A 103 -1.90 19.79 -5.50
N LEU A 104 -2.14 19.36 -4.26
CA LEU A 104 -3.44 18.84 -3.82
C LEU A 104 -4.40 19.92 -3.34
N ASN A 105 -3.94 21.17 -3.24
CA ASN A 105 -4.65 22.29 -2.62
C ASN A 105 -5.11 21.92 -1.19
N VAL A 106 -4.17 21.45 -0.35
CA VAL A 106 -4.35 21.18 1.09
C VAL A 106 -3.23 21.84 1.89
N THR A 107 -3.39 21.90 3.22
CA THR A 107 -2.32 22.36 4.11
C THR A 107 -1.21 21.31 4.23
N SER A 108 0.04 21.75 4.41
CA SER A 108 1.16 20.82 4.68
C SER A 108 0.92 20.00 5.94
N ASN A 109 0.40 20.61 7.00
CA ASN A 109 0.10 19.95 8.27
C ASN A 109 -0.85 18.75 8.09
N LEU A 110 -1.80 18.84 7.15
CA LEU A 110 -2.66 17.70 6.82
C LEU A 110 -1.81 16.51 6.36
N LEU A 111 -0.86 16.71 5.45
CA LEU A 111 -0.01 15.63 4.92
C LEU A 111 1.08 15.18 5.90
N GLU A 112 1.59 16.05 6.78
CA GLU A 112 2.60 15.70 7.78
C GLU A 112 2.13 14.60 8.74
N THR A 113 0.84 14.58 9.06
CA THR A 113 0.22 13.55 9.92
C THR A 113 -0.13 12.26 9.18
N LYS A 114 0.03 12.23 7.85
CA LYS A 114 -0.43 11.11 7.01
C LYS A 114 0.72 10.19 6.65
N THR A 115 0.35 8.93 6.45
CA THR A 115 1.25 7.93 5.86
C THR A 115 1.45 8.24 4.38
N ILE A 116 2.70 8.33 3.94
CA ILE A 116 3.06 8.48 2.53
C ILE A 116 3.95 7.31 2.15
N SER A 117 3.55 6.57 1.11
CA SER A 117 4.27 5.39 0.62
C SER A 117 4.37 5.40 -0.90
N SER A 118 5.23 4.57 -1.47
CA SER A 118 5.31 4.43 -2.93
C SER A 118 5.71 3.02 -3.36
N SER A 119 5.36 2.68 -4.60
CA SER A 119 5.78 1.47 -5.29
C SER A 119 7.11 1.67 -6.02
N PHE A 120 7.92 0.63 -6.02
CA PHE A 120 9.19 0.48 -6.71
C PHE A 120 9.26 -0.92 -7.33
N HIS A 121 9.97 -1.04 -8.45
CA HIS A 121 10.23 -2.33 -9.09
C HIS A 121 11.71 -2.69 -9.16
N GLU A 122 12.61 -1.77 -8.78
CA GLU A 122 14.05 -2.01 -8.68
C GLU A 122 14.60 -1.62 -7.29
N PRO A 123 15.40 -2.48 -6.61
CA PRO A 123 16.02 -2.15 -5.34
C PRO A 123 16.94 -0.93 -5.39
N GLU A 124 17.73 -0.79 -6.46
CA GLU A 124 18.66 0.33 -6.65
C GLU A 124 17.91 1.67 -6.72
N GLU A 125 16.80 1.70 -7.46
CA GLU A 125 15.96 2.90 -7.55
C GLU A 125 15.31 3.24 -6.20
N LEU A 126 14.88 2.21 -5.46
CA LEU A 126 14.34 2.36 -4.12
C LEU A 126 15.39 2.92 -3.15
N GLU A 127 16.61 2.41 -3.18
CA GLU A 127 17.72 2.84 -2.35
C GLU A 127 18.11 4.29 -2.65
N ASN A 128 18.23 4.63 -3.93
CA ASN A 128 18.63 5.96 -4.41
C ASN A 128 17.51 7.01 -4.36
N CYS A 129 16.27 6.63 -4.05
CA CYS A 129 15.17 7.59 -3.92
C CYS A 129 15.39 8.55 -2.72
N SER A 130 15.56 9.83 -3.02
CA SER A 130 15.85 10.91 -2.04
C SER A 130 14.68 11.21 -1.11
N VAL A 131 13.44 10.94 -1.54
CA VAL A 131 12.26 11.14 -0.72
C VAL A 131 12.10 10.01 0.29
N ILE A 132 12.13 10.37 1.58
CA ILE A 132 11.87 9.43 2.66
C ILE A 132 10.37 9.16 2.75
N PHE A 133 9.93 7.99 2.29
CA PHE A 133 8.58 7.47 2.50
C PHE A 133 8.46 6.71 3.83
N ASN A 134 7.24 6.59 4.37
CA ASN A 134 6.99 5.80 5.59
C ASN A 134 7.22 4.30 5.37
N TYR A 135 6.97 3.81 4.16
CA TYR A 135 7.37 2.48 3.69
C TYR A 135 7.30 2.43 2.15
N HIS A 136 7.93 1.40 1.60
CA HIS A 136 8.15 1.22 0.17
C HIS A 136 7.60 -0.15 -0.21
N LEU A 137 6.74 -0.22 -1.22
CA LEU A 137 6.29 -1.50 -1.79
C LEU A 137 7.30 -1.89 -2.87
N LEU A 138 7.89 -3.08 -2.76
CA LEU A 138 8.81 -3.62 -3.77
C LEU A 138 8.22 -4.90 -4.36
N SER A 139 8.10 -4.94 -5.68
CA SER A 139 7.50 -6.07 -6.41
C SER A 139 8.11 -6.26 -7.80
N PRO A 140 7.97 -7.43 -8.44
CA PRO A 140 7.49 -8.69 -7.89
C PRO A 140 8.59 -9.48 -7.15
N VAL A 141 8.33 -9.88 -5.90
CA VAL A 141 9.24 -10.73 -5.12
C VAL A 141 9.13 -12.19 -5.56
N PHE A 142 7.93 -12.75 -5.49
CA PHE A 142 7.61 -14.08 -6.01
C PHE A 142 6.61 -13.99 -7.17
N SER A 143 6.52 -15.09 -7.92
CA SER A 143 5.61 -15.16 -9.06
C SER A 143 4.17 -14.92 -8.63
N SER A 144 3.43 -14.16 -9.43
CA SER A 144 2.06 -13.79 -9.10
C SER A 144 1.14 -15.00 -9.14
N ILE A 145 0.29 -15.14 -8.12
CA ILE A 145 -0.80 -16.13 -8.11
C ILE A 145 -1.86 -15.76 -9.16
N SER A 146 -2.08 -14.45 -9.37
CA SER A 146 -3.18 -13.92 -10.19
C SER A 146 -2.78 -13.43 -11.58
N LYS A 147 -1.48 -13.24 -11.86
CA LYS A 147 -0.99 -12.75 -13.16
C LYS A 147 -0.04 -13.79 -13.78
N LYS A 148 -0.54 -14.60 -14.71
CA LYS A 148 0.28 -15.54 -15.49
C LYS A 148 1.38 -14.77 -16.25
N GLY A 149 2.64 -15.19 -16.12
CA GLY A 149 3.80 -14.56 -16.78
C GLY A 149 4.63 -13.59 -15.92
N TYR A 150 4.21 -13.31 -14.68
CA TYR A 150 5.05 -12.55 -13.73
C TYR A 150 5.98 -13.49 -12.97
N SER A 151 7.24 -13.59 -13.39
CA SER A 151 8.29 -14.33 -12.67
C SER A 151 8.78 -13.53 -11.46
N GLY A 152 8.83 -14.18 -10.28
CA GLY A 152 9.42 -13.60 -9.09
C GLY A 152 10.92 -13.33 -9.26
N ARG A 153 11.39 -12.21 -8.70
CA ARG A 153 12.80 -11.77 -8.83
C ARG A 153 13.66 -12.01 -7.58
N GLY A 154 13.07 -12.46 -6.47
CA GLY A 154 13.82 -12.89 -5.29
C GLY A 154 14.72 -11.81 -4.67
N PHE A 155 14.30 -10.55 -4.69
CA PHE A 155 15.11 -9.43 -4.19
C PHE A 155 15.53 -9.63 -2.73
N ASN A 156 16.84 -9.62 -2.48
CA ASN A 156 17.40 -9.55 -1.13
C ASN A 156 17.67 -8.08 -0.78
N VAL A 157 16.92 -7.56 0.19
CA VAL A 157 16.96 -6.14 0.60
C VAL A 157 17.59 -5.92 1.97
N ASN A 158 18.30 -6.90 2.52
CA ASN A 158 18.92 -6.81 3.84
C ASN A 158 19.93 -5.65 3.98
N HIS A 159 20.52 -5.21 2.86
CA HIS A 159 21.48 -4.10 2.83
C HIS A 159 20.81 -2.72 2.82
N ILE A 160 19.51 -2.62 2.50
CA ILE A 160 18.83 -1.34 2.33
C ILE A 160 18.19 -0.91 3.65
N ASN A 161 18.65 0.20 4.22
CA ASN A 161 18.10 0.77 5.46
C ASN A 161 16.80 1.58 5.21
N LYS A 162 15.78 0.92 4.64
CA LYS A 162 14.43 1.48 4.45
C LYS A 162 13.38 0.46 4.85
N LYS A 163 12.19 0.92 5.24
CA LYS A 163 11.06 0.03 5.51
C LYS A 163 10.49 -0.48 4.19
N ILE A 164 10.85 -1.69 3.78
CA ILE A 164 10.46 -2.30 2.51
C ILE A 164 9.44 -3.40 2.79
N ILE A 165 8.35 -3.38 2.05
CA ILE A 165 7.23 -4.32 2.13
C ILE A 165 7.22 -5.11 0.83
N GLY A 166 7.41 -6.43 0.93
CA GLY A 166 7.53 -7.30 -0.24
C GLY A 166 6.15 -7.61 -0.84
N MET A 167 6.04 -7.54 -2.16
CA MET A 167 4.81 -7.79 -2.89
C MET A 167 5.03 -8.75 -4.07
N GLY A 168 4.01 -9.54 -4.39
CA GLY A 168 4.06 -10.55 -5.45
C GLY A 168 4.18 -11.96 -4.87
N GLY A 169 3.17 -12.79 -5.15
CA GLY A 169 3.13 -14.20 -4.71
C GLY A 169 2.98 -14.43 -3.21
N VAL A 170 2.52 -13.43 -2.44
CA VAL A 170 2.37 -13.56 -0.97
C VAL A 170 1.23 -14.51 -0.60
N THR A 171 1.51 -15.49 0.26
CA THR A 171 0.54 -16.39 0.91
C THR A 171 0.90 -16.55 2.39
N ALA A 172 0.01 -17.14 3.19
CA ALA A 172 0.35 -17.49 4.58
C ALA A 172 1.51 -18.49 4.69
N ASN A 173 1.80 -19.26 3.64
CA ASN A 173 2.78 -20.36 3.67
C ASN A 173 4.21 -19.92 3.33
N ASN A 174 4.42 -18.69 2.85
CA ASN A 174 5.75 -18.23 2.41
C ASN A 174 6.26 -16.98 3.14
N LEU A 175 5.64 -16.60 4.26
CA LEU A 175 6.00 -15.39 5.01
C LEU A 175 7.45 -15.40 5.50
N THR A 176 7.94 -16.54 6.00
CA THR A 176 9.33 -16.69 6.43
C THR A 176 10.35 -16.44 5.30
N ALA A 177 9.96 -16.68 4.04
CA ALA A 177 10.83 -16.38 2.90
C ALA A 177 11.00 -14.87 2.72
N PHE A 178 9.96 -14.06 2.99
CA PHE A 178 10.07 -12.60 2.98
C PHE A 178 10.98 -12.09 4.10
N ASP A 179 10.91 -12.69 5.30
CA ASP A 179 11.78 -12.29 6.41
C ASP A 179 13.25 -12.54 6.09
N LYS A 180 13.57 -13.72 5.54
CA LYS A 180 14.94 -14.08 5.11
C LYS A 180 15.51 -13.10 4.06
N LEU A 181 14.65 -12.56 3.20
CA LEU A 181 15.02 -11.58 2.18
C LEU A 181 15.10 -10.14 2.72
N GLY A 182 14.82 -9.91 4.00
CA GLY A 182 14.97 -8.61 4.66
C GLY A 182 13.72 -7.72 4.67
N PHE A 183 12.60 -8.19 4.13
CA PHE A 183 11.35 -7.43 4.10
C PHE A 183 10.79 -7.22 5.51
N LYS A 184 10.25 -6.02 5.79
CA LYS A 184 9.65 -5.67 7.10
C LYS A 184 8.13 -5.89 7.14
N GLY A 185 7.63 -6.65 6.16
CA GLY A 185 6.23 -6.93 5.97
C GLY A 185 5.91 -7.33 4.55
N VAL A 186 4.65 -7.63 4.31
CA VAL A 186 4.16 -8.09 3.01
C VAL A 186 2.95 -7.29 2.54
N GLY A 187 2.88 -7.08 1.22
CA GLY A 187 1.70 -6.59 0.55
C GLY A 187 0.97 -7.75 -0.13
N VAL A 188 -0.26 -8.01 0.30
CA VAL A 188 -1.04 -9.18 -0.11
C VAL A 188 -2.32 -8.75 -0.82
N LEU A 189 -2.67 -9.52 -1.85
CA LEU A 189 -3.93 -9.39 -2.59
C LEU A 189 -4.60 -10.76 -2.69
N GLY A 190 -4.18 -11.57 -3.68
CA GLY A 190 -4.79 -12.87 -3.96
C GLY A 190 -4.69 -13.85 -2.79
N GLY A 191 -3.57 -13.84 -2.05
CA GLY A 191 -3.39 -14.71 -0.89
C GLY A 191 -4.43 -14.55 0.21
N VAL A 192 -5.14 -13.42 0.28
CA VAL A 192 -6.29 -13.21 1.18
C VAL A 192 -7.59 -13.30 0.41
N TRP A 193 -7.78 -12.48 -0.64
CA TRP A 193 -9.08 -12.35 -1.32
C TRP A 193 -9.53 -13.57 -2.12
N GLN A 194 -8.61 -14.44 -2.55
CA GLN A 194 -8.93 -15.68 -3.28
C GLN A 194 -9.06 -16.90 -2.35
N SER A 195 -8.89 -16.71 -1.04
CA SER A 195 -9.13 -17.77 -0.06
C SER A 195 -10.62 -17.93 0.21
N ASN A 196 -11.07 -19.16 0.45
CA ASN A 196 -12.41 -19.44 0.97
C ASN A 196 -12.60 -18.95 2.42
N ALA A 197 -11.51 -18.61 3.13
CA ALA A 197 -11.53 -18.11 4.49
C ALA A 197 -10.57 -16.90 4.64
N PRO A 198 -10.90 -15.73 4.03
CA PRO A 198 -10.00 -14.57 3.96
C PRO A 198 -9.60 -14.04 5.36
N VAL A 199 -10.56 -14.01 6.29
CA VAL A 199 -10.33 -13.54 7.67
C VAL A 199 -9.37 -14.46 8.42
N GLU A 200 -9.52 -15.78 8.28
CA GLU A 200 -8.63 -16.74 8.94
C GLU A 200 -7.22 -16.70 8.36
N VAL A 201 -7.09 -16.57 7.02
CA VAL A 201 -5.77 -16.35 6.40
C VAL A 201 -5.12 -15.08 6.91
N PHE A 202 -5.87 -13.98 7.00
CA PHE A 202 -5.34 -12.74 7.57
C PHE A 202 -4.88 -12.91 9.02
N LYS A 203 -5.64 -13.62 9.88
CA LYS A 203 -5.23 -13.90 11.26
C LYS A 203 -3.93 -14.72 11.32
N ILE A 204 -3.76 -15.72 10.45
CA ILE A 204 -2.51 -16.48 10.33
C ILE A 204 -1.35 -15.54 9.99
N MET A 205 -1.51 -14.73 8.94
CA MET A 205 -0.49 -13.76 8.54
C MET A 205 -0.19 -12.76 9.66
N LYS A 206 -1.21 -12.29 10.38
CA LYS A 206 -1.06 -11.34 11.46
C LYS A 206 -0.24 -11.92 12.61
N ARG A 207 -0.49 -13.18 13.00
CA ARG A 207 0.30 -13.87 14.04
C ARG A 207 1.79 -13.97 13.68
N HIS A 208 2.12 -14.11 12.40
CA HIS A 208 3.51 -14.12 11.94
C HIS A 208 4.24 -12.77 12.12
N PHE A 209 3.52 -11.65 11.96
CA PHE A 209 4.09 -10.29 12.03
C PHE A 209 3.77 -9.54 13.33
N SER A 210 3.17 -10.20 14.32
CA SER A 210 2.90 -9.66 15.66
C SER A 210 4.09 -9.90 16.56
#